data_AF-A0A819AVP9-F1
#
_entry.id   AF-A0A819AVP9-F1
#
_cell.length_a   1.000
_cell.length_b   1.000
_cell.length_c   1.000
_cell.angle_alpha   90.00
_cell.angle_beta   90.00
_cell.angle_gamma   90.00
#
_symmetry.space_group_name_H-M   'P 1'
#
loop_
_entity.id
_entity.type
_entity.pdbx_description
1 polymer ?
#
loop_
_entity_poly.entity_id
_entity_poly.type
_entity_poly.pdbx_seq_one_letter_code
_entity_poly.pdbx_strand_id
1 'polypeptide(L)'
;MCIIFLLAGGFSKVTNHIGSVDATVNMALSLIPSEFLLIGIFLVSAFISTAIGTSMGTIATIAPIAAGLSVQADFLPALSVATVVGGAMFGDNLSIISDTTIAAVMSQEADMKKN
;
A
#
# COMPACT_ATOMS: atom_id res chain seq x y z
N MET A 1 -14.32 7.35 4.60
CA MET A 1 -13.20 7.77 3.74
C MET A 1 -12.58 9.11 4.13
N CYS A 2 -13.33 10.19 4.35
CA CYS A 2 -12.75 11.51 4.69
C CYS A 2 -11.82 11.49 5.93
N ILE A 3 -12.23 10.81 7.01
CA ILE A 3 -11.41 10.69 8.23
C ILE A 3 -10.10 9.95 7.95
N ILE A 4 -10.14 8.87 7.16
CA ILE A 4 -8.95 8.08 6.81
C ILE A 4 -7.94 8.94 6.06
N PHE A 5 -8.38 9.73 5.06
CA PHE A 5 -7.49 10.62 4.32
C PHE A 5 -6.93 11.76 5.18
N LEU A 6 -7.73 12.31 6.10
CA LEU A 6 -7.27 13.33 7.05
C LEU A 6 -6.19 12.77 7.97
N LEU A 7 -6.45 11.60 8.57
CA LEU A 7 -5.48 10.91 9.44
C LEU A 7 -4.24 10.47 8.67
N ALA A 8 -4.38 10.01 7.43
CA ALA A 8 -3.26 9.66 6.56
C ALA A 8 -2.38 10.87 6.23
N GLY A 9 -2.98 12.02 5.93
CA GLY A 9 -2.25 13.27 5.73
C GLY A 9 -1.47 13.67 6.98
N GLY A 10 -2.10 13.57 8.15
CA GLY A 10 -1.43 13.80 9.44
C GLY A 10 -0.29 12.81 9.70
N PHE A 11 -0.53 11.52 9.51
CA PHE A 11 0.46 10.46 9.66
C PHE A 11 1.66 10.67 8.74
N SER A 12 1.41 10.99 7.46
CA SER A 12 2.48 11.31 6.49
C SER A 12 3.32 12.50 6.92
N LYS A 13 2.71 13.57 7.46
CA LYS A 13 3.46 14.72 7.98
C LYS A 13 4.29 14.37 9.20
N VAL A 14 3.73 13.64 10.15
CA VAL A 14 4.44 13.24 11.38
C VAL A 14 5.60 12.30 11.04
N THR A 15 5.38 11.26 10.23
CA THR A 15 6.40 10.28 9.84
C THR A 15 7.56 10.89 9.06
N ASN A 16 7.28 11.86 8.19
CA ASN A 16 8.32 12.65 7.53
C ASN A 16 9.09 13.52 8.55
N HIS A 17 8.39 14.19 9.48
CA HIS A 17 9.04 15.10 10.42
C HIS A 17 9.95 14.39 11.43
N ILE A 18 9.57 13.18 11.87
CA ILE A 18 10.38 12.37 12.79
C ILE A 18 11.49 11.58 12.07
N GLY A 19 11.64 11.72 10.74
CA GLY A 19 12.65 11.00 9.95
C GLY A 19 12.38 9.50 9.79
N SER A 20 11.16 9.03 10.11
CA SER A 20 10.81 7.60 10.03
C SER A 20 10.79 7.10 8.59
N VAL A 21 10.40 7.96 7.64
CA VAL A 21 10.43 7.64 6.21
C VAL A 21 11.87 7.37 5.77
N ASP A 22 12.80 8.29 6.05
CA ASP A 22 14.22 8.14 5.69
C ASP A 22 14.87 6.92 6.36
N ALA A 23 14.55 6.65 7.63
CA ALA A 23 15.05 5.46 8.33
C ALA A 23 14.56 4.16 7.66
N THR A 24 13.29 4.10 7.27
CA THR A 24 12.70 2.93 6.60
C THR A 24 13.29 2.75 5.21
N VAL A 25 13.49 3.83 4.47
CA VAL A 25 14.08 3.81 3.12
C VAL A 25 15.53 3.31 3.18
N ASN A 26 16.35 3.87 4.08
CA ASN A 26 17.73 3.44 4.27
C ASN A 26 17.84 1.97 4.70
N MET A 27 16.96 1.53 5.61
CA MET A 27 16.88 0.13 6.00
C MET A 27 16.54 -0.77 4.81
N ALA A 28 15.55 -0.39 3.99
CA ALA A 28 15.18 -1.14 2.80
C ALA A 28 16.35 -1.25 1.80
N LEU A 29 17.05 -0.14 1.53
CA LEU A 29 18.22 -0.11 0.64
C LEU A 29 19.42 -0.93 1.19
N SER A 30 19.53 -1.06 2.52
CA SER A 30 20.60 -1.86 3.14
C SER A 30 20.36 -3.37 3.09
N LEU A 31 19.10 -3.80 3.02
CA LEU A 31 18.70 -5.20 3.08
C LEU A 31 18.32 -5.78 1.71
N ILE A 32 17.80 -4.93 0.82
CA ILE A 32 17.19 -5.34 -0.45
C ILE A 32 17.96 -4.65 -1.60
N PRO A 33 18.47 -5.41 -2.59
CA PRO A 33 19.02 -4.83 -3.79
C PRO A 33 17.99 -3.94 -4.48
N SER A 34 18.44 -2.82 -5.05
CA SER A 34 17.54 -1.80 -5.60
C SER A 34 16.61 -2.37 -6.68
N GLU A 35 17.06 -3.35 -7.47
CA GLU A 35 16.24 -3.95 -8.54
C GLU A 35 14.96 -4.63 -8.01
N PHE A 36 14.96 -5.07 -6.75
CA PHE A 36 13.82 -5.76 -6.13
C PHE A 36 12.92 -4.85 -5.30
N LEU A 37 13.26 -3.57 -5.12
CA LEU A 37 12.49 -2.67 -4.25
C LEU A 37 11.05 -2.48 -4.73
N LEU A 38 10.83 -2.25 -6.02
CA LEU A 38 9.48 -2.07 -6.56
C LEU A 38 8.64 -3.35 -6.40
N ILE A 39 9.23 -4.52 -6.64
CA ILE A 39 8.56 -5.80 -6.43
C ILE A 39 8.22 -5.99 -4.95
N GLY A 40 9.14 -5.65 -4.05
CA GLY A 40 8.92 -5.69 -2.60
C GLY A 40 7.77 -4.77 -2.16
N ILE A 41 7.77 -3.52 -2.63
CA ILE A 41 6.71 -2.54 -2.33
C ILE A 41 5.35 -3.05 -2.83
N PHE A 42 5.30 -3.62 -4.03
CA PHE A 42 4.08 -4.22 -4.58
C PHE A 42 3.56 -5.34 -3.67
N LEU A 43 4.42 -6.29 -3.30
CA LEU A 43 4.04 -7.43 -2.46
C LEU A 43 3.60 -7.00 -1.07
N VAL A 44 4.29 -6.04 -0.44
CA VAL A 44 3.90 -5.50 0.87
C VAL A 44 2.55 -4.78 0.78
N SER A 45 2.35 -3.96 -0.25
CA SER A 45 1.07 -3.27 -0.48
C SER A 45 -0.06 -4.26 -0.71
N ALA A 46 0.17 -5.28 -1.54
CA ALA A 46 -0.80 -6.34 -1.79
C ALA A 46 -1.13 -7.13 -0.53
N PHE A 47 -0.14 -7.50 0.27
CA PHE A 47 -0.34 -8.24 1.51
C PHE A 47 -1.14 -7.43 2.53
N ILE A 48 -0.75 -6.17 2.77
CA ILE A 48 -1.46 -5.28 3.70
C ILE A 48 -2.90 -5.06 3.23
N SER A 49 -3.10 -4.79 1.93
CA SER A 49 -4.45 -4.54 1.42
C SER A 49 -5.32 -5.79 1.44
N THR A 50 -4.75 -6.97 1.19
CA THR A 50 -5.47 -8.25 1.37
C THR A 50 -5.90 -8.46 2.82
N ALA A 51 -5.01 -8.15 3.77
CA ALA A 51 -5.25 -8.35 5.19
C ALA A 51 -6.27 -7.36 5.78
N ILE A 52 -6.24 -6.09 5.38
CA ILE A 52 -7.11 -5.03 5.91
C ILE A 52 -8.40 -4.89 5.08
N GLY A 53 -8.41 -5.31 3.80
CA GLY A 53 -9.56 -5.22 2.90
C GLY A 53 -9.87 -3.81 2.41
N THR A 54 -8.85 -2.96 2.31
CA THR A 54 -9.00 -1.58 1.81
C THR A 54 -7.79 -1.15 1.00
N SER A 55 -8.04 -0.77 -0.26
CA SER A 55 -7.04 -0.21 -1.17
C SER A 55 -6.61 1.20 -0.76
N MET A 56 -7.58 2.11 -0.54
CA MET A 56 -7.31 3.52 -0.25
C MET A 56 -6.54 3.72 1.06
N GLY A 57 -6.83 2.93 2.09
CA GLY A 57 -6.09 2.95 3.35
C GLY A 57 -4.64 2.49 3.16
N THR A 58 -4.44 1.44 2.37
CA THR A 58 -3.10 0.93 2.06
C THR A 58 -2.28 1.93 1.25
N ILE A 59 -2.88 2.55 0.22
CA ILE A 59 -2.24 3.60 -0.58
C ILE A 59 -1.82 4.76 0.32
N ALA A 60 -2.71 5.23 1.19
CA ALA A 60 -2.45 6.30 2.14
C ALA A 60 -1.24 6.02 3.05
N THR A 61 -1.06 4.78 3.50
CA THR A 61 0.04 4.38 4.38
C THR A 61 1.36 4.17 3.63
N ILE A 62 1.33 3.53 2.46
CA ILE A 62 2.55 3.09 1.76
C ILE A 62 3.09 4.16 0.78
N ALA A 63 2.22 5.00 0.22
CA ALA A 63 2.64 6.01 -0.77
C ALA A 63 3.73 6.98 -0.27
N PRO A 64 3.72 7.48 0.98
CA PRO A 64 4.81 8.33 1.48
C PRO A 64 6.16 7.61 1.51
N ILE A 65 6.16 6.32 1.87
CA ILE A 65 7.38 5.49 1.92
C ILE A 65 7.90 5.25 0.51
N ALA A 66 7.02 4.89 -0.44
CA ALA A 66 7.39 4.69 -1.83
C ALA A 66 7.88 5.97 -2.51
N ALA A 67 7.31 7.13 -2.16
CA ALA A 67 7.79 8.42 -2.64
C ALA A 67 9.22 8.72 -2.14
N GLY A 68 9.51 8.45 -0.86
CA GLY A 68 10.88 8.57 -0.32
C GLY A 68 11.87 7.62 -1.01
N LEU A 69 11.46 6.38 -1.24
CA LEU A 69 12.25 5.38 -1.97
C LEU A 69 12.52 5.80 -3.42
N SER A 70 11.55 6.40 -4.11
CA SER A 70 11.72 6.83 -5.50
C SER A 70 12.82 7.87 -5.68
N VAL A 71 12.99 8.76 -4.70
CA VAL A 71 14.02 9.81 -4.73
C VAL A 71 15.40 9.23 -4.44
N GLN A 72 15.52 8.34 -3.46
CA GLN A 72 16.82 7.77 -3.06
C GLN A 72 17.33 6.70 -4.02
N ALA A 73 16.43 5.91 -4.62
CA ALA A 73 16.78 4.82 -5.54
C ALA A 73 16.73 5.22 -7.02
N ASP A 74 16.52 6.51 -7.33
CA ASP A 74 16.42 7.08 -8.67
C ASP A 74 15.37 6.39 -9.57
N PHE A 75 14.22 6.03 -8.98
CA PHE A 75 13.09 5.50 -9.74
C PHE A 75 12.18 6.62 -10.22
N LEU A 76 11.54 6.40 -11.37
CA LEU A 76 10.49 7.29 -11.84
C LEU A 76 9.38 7.37 -10.77
N PRO A 77 9.03 8.56 -10.25
CA PRO A 77 8.04 8.69 -9.18
C PRO A 77 6.68 8.10 -9.56
N ALA A 78 6.28 8.27 -10.83
CA ALA A 78 5.07 7.70 -11.38
C ALA A 78 5.06 6.16 -11.29
N LEU A 79 6.21 5.51 -11.51
CA LEU A 79 6.33 4.05 -11.43
C LEU A 79 6.21 3.56 -9.98
N SER A 80 6.81 4.30 -9.03
CA SER A 80 6.72 3.96 -7.61
C SER A 80 5.29 4.09 -7.09
N VAL A 81 4.59 5.16 -7.47
CA VAL A 81 3.16 5.32 -7.15
C VAL A 81 2.30 4.26 -7.82
N ALA A 82 2.53 3.97 -9.11
CA ALA A 82 1.82 2.92 -9.83
C ALA A 82 2.00 1.54 -9.17
N THR A 83 3.19 1.26 -8.66
CA THR A 83 3.52 0.04 -7.92
C THR A 83 2.69 -0.09 -6.64
N VAL A 84 2.60 0.98 -5.85
CA VAL A 84 1.77 1.01 -4.63
C VAL A 84 0.29 0.85 -4.94
N VAL A 85 -0.21 1.63 -5.91
CA VAL A 85 -1.62 1.58 -6.31
C VAL A 85 -1.97 0.20 -6.85
N GLY A 86 -1.12 -0.36 -7.71
CA GLY A 86 -1.30 -1.69 -8.27
C GLY A 86 -1.34 -2.77 -7.19
N GLY A 87 -0.39 -2.75 -6.24
CA GLY A 87 -0.36 -3.71 -5.14
C GLY A 87 -1.57 -3.58 -4.24
N ALA A 88 -1.93 -2.35 -3.85
CA ALA A 88 -3.09 -2.11 -3.00
C ALA A 88 -4.41 -2.54 -3.67
N MET A 89 -4.63 -2.17 -4.93
CA MET A 89 -5.83 -2.59 -5.66
C MET A 89 -5.87 -4.11 -5.86
N PHE A 90 -4.73 -4.74 -6.14
CA PHE A 90 -4.64 -6.19 -6.26
C PHE A 90 -5.03 -6.89 -4.96
N GLY A 91 -4.49 -6.45 -3.82
CA GLY A 91 -4.79 -7.05 -2.52
C GLY A 91 -6.25 -6.85 -2.09
N ASP A 92 -6.80 -5.65 -2.30
CA ASP A 92 -8.20 -5.35 -1.96
C ASP A 92 -9.18 -6.30 -2.67
N ASN A 93 -8.93 -6.58 -3.95
CA ASN A 93 -9.75 -7.50 -4.76
C ASN A 93 -9.63 -8.98 -4.33
N LEU A 94 -8.56 -9.36 -3.64
CA LEU A 94 -8.39 -10.71 -3.08
C LEU A 94 -8.94 -10.83 -1.65
N SER A 95 -9.21 -9.70 -0.99
CA SER A 95 -9.63 -9.70 0.39
C SER A 95 -11.09 -10.13 0.54
N ILE A 96 -11.33 -11.15 1.37
CA ILE A 96 -12.68 -11.64 1.71
C ILE A 96 -13.47 -10.61 2.53
N ILE A 97 -12.77 -9.72 3.24
CA ILE A 97 -13.37 -8.68 4.09
C ILE A 97 -13.51 -7.32 3.39
N SER A 98 -13.13 -7.22 2.11
CA SER A 98 -13.29 -5.97 1.34
C SER A 98 -14.75 -5.71 1.01
N ASP A 99 -15.19 -4.46 1.17
CA ASP A 99 -16.52 -4.01 0.78
C ASP A 99 -16.84 -4.35 -0.68
N THR A 100 -15.85 -4.22 -1.57
CA THR A 100 -16.02 -4.50 -3.00
C THR A 100 -16.22 -6.00 -3.24
N THR A 101 -15.44 -6.84 -2.58
CA THR A 101 -15.56 -8.30 -2.66
C THR A 101 -16.88 -8.78 -2.09
N ILE A 102 -17.26 -8.28 -0.90
CA ILE A 102 -18.51 -8.61 -0.24
C ILE A 102 -19.71 -8.20 -1.11
N ALA A 103 -19.70 -6.96 -1.62
CA ALA A 103 -20.76 -6.48 -2.51
C ALA A 103 -20.85 -7.30 -3.81
N ALA A 104 -19.70 -7.62 -4.43
CA ALA A 104 -19.66 -8.43 -5.64
C ALA A 104 -20.28 -9.81 -5.38
N VAL A 105 -19.84 -10.52 -4.33
CA VAL A 105 -20.31 -11.87 -4.06
C VAL A 105 -21.80 -11.89 -3.68
N MET A 106 -22.25 -10.98 -2.81
CA MET A 106 -23.67 -10.88 -2.45
C MET A 106 -24.54 -10.53 -3.65
N SER A 107 -24.10 -9.62 -4.53
CA SER A 107 -24.86 -9.22 -5.72
C SER A 107 -25.00 -10.32 -6.76
N GLN A 108 -24.05 -11.26 -6.79
CA GLN A 108 -24.02 -12.37 -7.73
C GLN A 108 -24.56 -13.67 -7.11
N GLU A 109 -25.10 -13.62 -5.88
CA GLU A 109 -25.54 -14.79 -5.11
C GLU A 109 -24.48 -15.92 -5.05
N ALA A 110 -23.20 -15.54 -5.14
CA ALA A 110 -22.10 -16.49 -5.11
C ALA A 110 -21.77 -16.89 -3.67
N ASP A 111 -21.20 -18.08 -3.51
CA ASP A 111 -20.93 -18.64 -2.19
C ASP A 111 -19.63 -18.06 -1.62
N MET A 112 -19.71 -17.27 -0.53
CA MET A 112 -18.53 -16.90 0.24
C MET A 112 -18.17 -18.07 1.16
N LYS A 113 -16.99 -18.69 0.94
CA LYS A 113 -16.45 -19.64 1.91
C LYS A 113 -16.29 -18.97 3.27
N LYS A 114 -17.22 -19.27 4.18
CA LYS A 114 -17.09 -18.98 5.61
C LYS A 114 -16.22 -20.10 6.18
N ASN A 115 -14.98 -19.77 6.52
CA ASN A 115 -14.12 -20.65 7.30
C ASN A 115 -14.77 -20.95 8.67
#